data_AF-A0A5C7Y2X2-F1
#
_entry.id   AF-A0A5C7Y2X2-F1
#
_cell.length_a   1.000
_cell.length_b   1.000
_cell.length_c   1.000
_cell.angle_alpha   90.00
_cell.angle_beta   90.00
_cell.angle_gamma   90.00
#
_symmetry.space_group_name_H-M   'P 1'
#
loop_
_entity.id
_entity.type
_entity.pdbx_description
1 polymer ?
#
loop_
_entity_poly.entity_id
_entity_poly.type
_entity_poly.pdbx_seq_one_letter_code
_entity_poly.pdbx_strand_id
1 'polypeptide(L)'
;MHPQINTTERGKAIAEVILGYPEMGTLDEHISYAHALADLGVHVCVTVPGFRSPEADFRTDEQRAEDIRLGQNSGGFNRATTDKQRLSDYITAAYRKHGCLPGLGIHLGASGIIAVDADNEGDAVEWSIFQDRRCREAGITPEANPFTTLSPGKYDEDKGGWRHRHGVHCWYLLDVGTDPSTLKTINEKSVTGEIADEALYPRDGWGIKVGNVGVFISPTVRKEGAYRPGRQGAIPVAPQWLIDLMTKPTPKPKPAPTCDDLEFNESVDDAMASVSWGEILEGVALDDGVNSCGCTIFTRPGGSRRSMLAHDGCDAVNGAHCLTVNSDTIMSMYPALQDILDKRPRSGRSFSKWEALAAFQFGGDMGAVAQQYGFSRPSTTAADWDGVFVDANVPFTSPLTAPLGDMCPHGVLPSQCPPCATARRISLLGGAPR
;
A
#
# COMPACT_ATOMS: atom_id res chain seq x y z
N MET A 1 26.18 -15.02 -25.21
CA MET A 1 25.57 -16.01 -24.29
C MET A 1 26.34 -15.92 -22.98
N HIS A 2 25.74 -15.37 -21.93
CA HIS A 2 26.35 -15.47 -20.60
C HIS A 2 26.35 -16.94 -20.18
N PRO A 3 27.41 -17.45 -19.54
CA PRO A 3 27.35 -18.77 -18.90
C PRO A 3 26.11 -18.81 -18.00
N GLN A 4 25.36 -19.92 -18.06
CA GLN A 4 24.22 -20.13 -17.16
C GLN A 4 24.76 -20.32 -15.75
N ILE A 5 24.98 -19.21 -15.04
CA ILE A 5 25.23 -19.22 -13.61
C ILE A 5 23.95 -19.76 -12.96
N ASN A 6 24.07 -20.77 -12.09
CA ASN A 6 22.89 -21.27 -11.40
C ASN A 6 22.30 -20.17 -10.49
N THR A 7 21.00 -20.22 -10.21
CA THR A 7 20.30 -19.16 -9.47
C THR A 7 20.95 -18.87 -8.11
N THR A 8 21.44 -19.90 -7.42
CA THR A 8 22.11 -19.76 -6.11
C THR A 8 23.44 -19.00 -6.20
N GLU A 9 24.29 -19.32 -7.18
CA GLU A 9 25.56 -18.62 -7.43
C GLU A 9 25.33 -17.17 -7.84
N ARG A 10 24.29 -16.93 -8.67
CA ARG A 10 23.86 -15.58 -9.02
C ARG A 10 23.47 -14.79 -7.77
N GLY A 11 22.72 -15.40 -6.85
CA GLY A 11 22.31 -14.77 -5.59
C GLY A 11 23.48 -14.39 -4.68
N LYS A 12 24.51 -15.24 -4.62
CA LYS A 12 25.77 -14.94 -3.92
C LYS A 12 26.51 -13.78 -4.57
N ALA A 13 26.69 -13.82 -5.89
CA ALA A 13 27.41 -12.78 -6.61
C ALA A 13 26.71 -11.41 -6.52
N ILE A 14 25.38 -11.36 -6.61
CA ILE A 14 24.62 -10.10 -6.45
C ILE A 14 24.82 -9.56 -5.03
N ALA A 15 24.72 -10.41 -4.01
CA ALA A 15 24.95 -10.00 -2.62
C ALA A 15 26.38 -9.46 -2.42
N GLU A 16 27.39 -10.14 -2.95
CA GLU A 16 28.80 -9.71 -2.87
C GLU A 16 29.02 -8.35 -3.52
N VAL A 17 28.44 -8.11 -4.70
CA VAL A 17 28.55 -6.82 -5.40
C VAL A 17 27.93 -5.69 -4.55
N ILE A 18 26.73 -5.90 -4.00
CA ILE A 18 26.01 -4.89 -3.20
C ILE A 18 26.74 -4.60 -1.89
N LEU A 19 27.21 -5.64 -1.21
CA LEU A 19 27.91 -5.51 0.07
C LEU A 19 29.33 -4.98 -0.10
N GLY A 20 29.94 -5.19 -1.27
CA GLY A 20 31.31 -4.77 -1.58
C GLY A 20 31.45 -3.32 -2.04
N TYR A 21 30.35 -2.60 -2.26
CA TYR A 21 30.42 -1.21 -2.72
C TYR A 21 30.95 -0.27 -1.62
N PRO A 22 31.97 0.56 -1.90
CA PRO A 22 32.54 1.47 -0.91
C PRO A 22 31.56 2.61 -0.56
N GLU A 23 31.49 3.00 0.73
CA GLU A 23 30.58 4.06 1.21
C GLU A 23 30.78 5.43 0.51
N MET A 24 31.94 5.68 -0.08
CA MET A 24 32.24 6.89 -0.87
C MET A 24 32.98 6.55 -2.17
N GLY A 25 32.22 6.15 -3.19
CA GLY A 25 32.77 5.88 -4.52
C GLY A 25 33.06 7.15 -5.34
N THR A 26 33.96 7.01 -6.31
CA THR A 26 34.16 7.91 -7.45
C THR A 26 33.10 7.65 -8.53
N LEU A 27 33.03 8.51 -9.56
CA LEU A 27 32.17 8.29 -10.72
C LEU A 27 32.46 6.94 -11.41
N ASP A 28 33.74 6.61 -11.59
CA ASP A 28 34.17 5.38 -12.26
C ASP A 28 33.84 4.13 -11.44
N GLU A 29 33.97 4.20 -10.12
CA GLU A 29 33.54 3.12 -9.21
C GLU A 29 32.03 2.94 -9.24
N HIS A 30 31.26 4.04 -9.30
CA HIS A 30 29.80 3.99 -9.39
C HIS A 30 29.32 3.36 -10.70
N ILE A 31 29.98 3.68 -11.82
CA ILE A 31 29.73 3.05 -13.12
C ILE A 31 30.12 1.57 -13.07
N SER A 32 31.30 1.25 -12.54
CA SER A 32 31.80 -0.14 -12.43
C SER A 32 30.86 -1.01 -11.59
N TYR A 33 30.30 -0.45 -10.53
CA TYR A 33 29.30 -1.11 -9.70
C TYR A 33 28.00 -1.40 -10.45
N ALA A 34 27.47 -0.41 -11.17
CA ALA A 34 26.28 -0.60 -12.00
C ALA A 34 26.53 -1.66 -13.09
N HIS A 35 27.73 -1.70 -13.67
CA HIS A 35 28.14 -2.71 -14.65
C HIS A 35 28.23 -4.11 -14.02
N ALA A 36 28.79 -4.24 -12.83
CA ALA A 36 28.87 -5.52 -12.13
C ALA A 36 27.47 -6.09 -11.83
N LEU A 37 26.51 -5.23 -11.44
CA LEU A 37 25.10 -5.63 -11.30
C LEU A 37 24.48 -6.05 -12.65
N ALA A 38 24.73 -5.27 -13.71
CA ALA A 38 24.23 -5.57 -15.05
C ALA A 38 24.76 -6.90 -15.60
N ASP A 39 26.03 -7.22 -15.35
CA ASP A 39 26.66 -8.50 -15.73
C ASP A 39 26.03 -9.71 -15.03
N LEU A 40 25.38 -9.49 -13.88
CA LEU A 40 24.60 -10.48 -13.14
C LEU A 40 23.10 -10.47 -13.53
N GLY A 41 22.75 -9.76 -14.60
CA GLY A 41 21.38 -9.64 -15.10
C GLY A 41 20.46 -8.82 -14.19
N VAL A 42 21.01 -7.93 -13.36
CA VAL A 42 20.21 -7.00 -12.56
C VAL A 42 19.93 -5.75 -13.38
N HIS A 43 18.65 -5.43 -13.56
CA HIS A 43 18.22 -4.22 -14.25
C HIS A 43 18.34 -3.02 -13.30
N VAL A 44 19.28 -2.12 -13.61
CA VAL A 44 19.61 -0.95 -12.79
C VAL A 44 18.99 0.31 -13.40
N CYS A 45 18.41 1.18 -12.58
CA CYS A 45 18.00 2.52 -12.98
C CYS A 45 18.77 3.60 -12.20
N VAL A 46 18.99 4.74 -12.86
CA VAL A 46 19.62 5.92 -12.27
C VAL A 46 18.55 6.85 -11.72
N THR A 47 18.75 7.35 -10.51
CA THR A 47 17.78 8.24 -9.84
C THR A 47 18.42 9.56 -9.46
N VAL A 48 17.63 10.62 -9.50
CA VAL A 48 18.12 11.95 -9.15
C VAL A 48 18.37 12.02 -7.64
N PRO A 49 19.52 12.55 -7.19
CA PRO A 49 19.81 12.79 -5.79
C PRO A 49 18.67 13.56 -5.09
N GLY A 50 18.17 13.02 -3.97
CA GLY A 50 17.09 13.65 -3.19
C GLY A 50 15.66 13.41 -3.68
N PHE A 51 15.45 12.80 -4.85
CA PHE A 51 14.11 12.47 -5.36
C PHE A 51 13.71 11.03 -5.07
N ARG A 52 12.40 10.77 -5.01
CA ARG A 52 11.84 9.43 -4.72
C ARG A 52 11.65 8.57 -5.97
N SER A 53 11.74 9.17 -7.14
CA SER A 53 11.48 8.52 -8.42
C SER A 53 12.66 8.73 -9.37
N PRO A 54 12.91 7.80 -10.30
CA PRO A 54 13.75 8.05 -11.47
C PRO A 54 13.05 9.08 -12.40
N GLU A 55 13.00 10.34 -11.97
CA GLU A 55 12.25 11.40 -12.66
C GLU A 55 12.99 11.94 -13.88
N ALA A 56 14.32 11.94 -13.85
CA ALA A 56 15.10 12.42 -14.98
C ALA A 56 15.15 11.37 -16.09
N ASP A 57 14.63 11.76 -17.26
CA ASP A 57 14.91 11.05 -18.51
C ASP A 57 16.30 11.45 -18.99
N PHE A 58 17.27 10.56 -18.84
CA PHE A 58 18.63 10.75 -19.33
C PHE A 58 18.84 10.16 -20.73
N ARG A 59 17.77 9.67 -21.36
CA ARG A 59 17.82 9.17 -22.74
C ARG A 59 18.03 10.30 -23.74
N THR A 60 18.77 10.01 -24.80
CA THR A 60 18.77 10.85 -26.00
C THR A 60 17.44 10.75 -26.74
N ASP A 61 17.17 11.65 -27.68
CA ASP A 61 15.94 11.63 -28.49
C ASP A 61 15.84 10.34 -29.31
N GLU A 62 16.96 9.83 -29.81
CA GLU A 62 17.05 8.56 -30.53
C GLU A 62 16.75 7.37 -29.62
N GLN A 63 17.30 7.36 -28.40
CA GLN A 63 16.99 6.32 -27.41
C GLN A 63 15.52 6.35 -27.01
N ARG A 64 14.93 7.54 -26.85
CA ARG A 64 13.49 7.69 -26.59
C ARG A 64 12.66 7.16 -27.74
N ALA A 65 13.00 7.52 -28.98
CA ALA A 65 12.30 7.06 -30.18
C ALA A 65 12.38 5.54 -30.35
N GLU A 66 13.53 4.94 -30.08
CA GLU A 66 13.72 3.50 -30.13
C GLU A 66 12.93 2.78 -29.03
N ASP A 67 12.99 3.28 -27.79
CA ASP A 67 12.20 2.73 -26.69
C ASP A 67 10.69 2.83 -27.01
N ILE A 68 10.23 3.94 -27.61
CA ILE A 68 8.85 4.08 -28.10
C ILE A 68 8.51 3.02 -29.14
N ARG A 69 9.40 2.79 -30.11
CA ARG A 69 9.23 1.79 -31.16
C ARG A 69 9.14 0.37 -30.59
N LEU A 70 9.85 0.10 -29.50
CA LEU A 70 9.83 -1.17 -28.77
C LEU A 70 8.70 -1.29 -27.74
N GLY A 71 7.85 -0.26 -27.61
CA GLY A 71 6.75 -0.23 -26.62
C GLY A 71 7.20 0.06 -25.18
N GLN A 72 8.44 0.50 -24.97
CA GLN A 72 9.06 0.79 -23.68
C GLN A 72 8.87 2.27 -23.28
N ASN A 73 7.60 2.69 -23.21
CA ASN A 73 7.23 4.11 -22.99
C ASN A 73 7.14 4.55 -21.53
N SER A 74 7.37 3.65 -20.59
CA SER A 74 7.11 3.91 -19.18
C SER A 74 8.28 4.65 -18.50
N GLY A 75 7.93 5.66 -17.69
CA GLY A 75 8.88 6.38 -16.85
C GLY A 75 9.29 5.63 -15.58
N GLY A 76 10.20 6.21 -14.81
CA GLY A 76 10.61 5.67 -13.50
C GLY A 76 11.45 4.41 -13.61
N PHE A 77 11.18 3.43 -12.74
CA PHE A 77 11.96 2.18 -12.67
C PHE A 77 11.89 1.35 -13.95
N ASN A 78 10.86 1.54 -14.76
CA ASN A 78 10.74 0.92 -16.08
C ASN A 78 11.90 1.20 -17.05
N ARG A 79 12.70 2.25 -16.76
CA ARG A 79 13.91 2.58 -17.54
C ARG A 79 15.15 1.79 -17.08
N ALA A 80 14.99 0.88 -16.13
CA ALA A 80 16.08 0.06 -15.67
C ALA A 80 16.61 -0.86 -16.78
N THR A 81 17.92 -0.94 -16.91
CA THR A 81 18.58 -1.65 -18.01
C THR A 81 19.79 -2.43 -17.52
N THR A 82 20.17 -3.44 -18.30
CA THR A 82 21.45 -4.17 -18.19
C THR A 82 22.45 -3.71 -19.26
N ASP A 83 22.06 -2.78 -20.14
CA ASP A 83 22.96 -2.18 -21.11
C ASP A 83 23.98 -1.27 -20.40
N LYS A 84 25.22 -1.76 -20.32
CA LYS A 84 26.33 -1.09 -19.65
C LYS A 84 26.65 0.28 -20.26
N GLN A 85 26.54 0.45 -21.57
CA GLN A 85 26.78 1.74 -22.20
C GLN A 85 25.70 2.75 -21.79
N ARG A 86 24.42 2.34 -21.87
CA ARG A 86 23.30 3.18 -21.40
C ARG A 86 23.46 3.56 -19.92
N LEU A 87 23.86 2.62 -19.06
CA LEU A 87 24.12 2.91 -17.64
C LEU A 87 25.23 3.95 -17.45
N SER A 88 26.37 3.80 -18.15
CA SER A 88 27.47 4.77 -18.11
C SER A 88 27.02 6.16 -18.54
N ASP A 89 26.26 6.25 -19.62
CA ASP A 89 25.75 7.51 -20.17
C ASP A 89 24.80 8.18 -19.18
N TYR A 90 23.84 7.43 -18.61
CA TYR A 90 22.87 7.96 -17.65
C TYR A 90 23.54 8.44 -16.35
N ILE A 91 24.47 7.64 -15.80
CA ILE A 91 25.19 7.99 -14.57
C ILE A 91 26.02 9.26 -14.80
N THR A 92 26.77 9.31 -15.90
CA THR A 92 27.60 10.46 -16.25
C THR A 92 26.75 11.71 -16.51
N ALA A 93 25.63 11.58 -17.21
CA ALA A 93 24.71 12.70 -17.46
C ALA A 93 24.11 13.23 -16.15
N ALA A 94 23.68 12.35 -15.25
CA ALA A 94 23.15 12.73 -13.95
C ALA A 94 24.21 13.44 -13.10
N TYR A 95 25.43 12.89 -13.05
CA TYR A 95 26.56 13.48 -12.33
C TYR A 95 26.91 14.88 -12.84
N ARG A 96 27.03 15.05 -14.16
CA ARG A 96 27.30 16.37 -14.77
C ARG A 96 26.19 17.38 -14.49
N LYS A 97 24.93 16.94 -14.52
CA LYS A 97 23.77 17.81 -14.31
C LYS A 97 23.62 18.27 -12.86
N HIS A 98 23.91 17.39 -11.90
CA HIS A 98 23.64 17.64 -10.48
C HIS A 98 24.89 17.91 -9.63
N GLY A 99 26.09 17.67 -10.17
CA GLY A 99 27.36 17.89 -9.46
C GLY A 99 27.63 16.87 -8.34
N CYS A 100 26.86 15.80 -8.26
CA CYS A 100 27.00 14.73 -7.27
C CYS A 100 26.59 13.38 -7.86
N LEU A 101 27.02 12.28 -7.22
CA LEU A 101 26.68 10.93 -7.68
C LEU A 101 25.16 10.71 -7.63
N PRO A 102 24.56 10.14 -8.69
CA PRO A 102 23.14 9.78 -8.66
C PRO A 102 22.88 8.64 -7.68
N GLY A 103 21.60 8.47 -7.32
CA GLY A 103 21.15 7.24 -6.69
C GLY A 103 21.00 6.11 -7.71
N LEU A 104 20.97 4.88 -7.22
CA LEU A 104 20.72 3.66 -8.00
C LEU A 104 19.53 2.90 -7.43
N GLY A 105 18.72 2.37 -8.33
CA GLY A 105 17.62 1.49 -8.00
C GLY A 105 17.64 0.23 -8.84
N ILE A 106 16.99 -0.82 -8.35
CA ILE A 106 16.80 -2.08 -9.07
C ILE A 106 15.33 -2.22 -9.44
N HIS A 107 15.07 -2.57 -10.70
CA HIS A 107 13.75 -3.01 -11.12
C HIS A 107 13.56 -4.49 -10.76
N LEU A 108 12.59 -4.79 -9.90
CA LEU A 108 12.41 -6.11 -9.32
C LEU A 108 12.02 -7.17 -10.35
N GLY A 109 10.95 -6.94 -11.12
CA GLY A 109 10.45 -7.89 -12.12
C GLY A 109 11.46 -8.22 -13.21
N ALA A 110 12.00 -7.21 -13.89
CA ALA A 110 13.03 -7.40 -14.93
C ALA A 110 14.30 -8.08 -14.40
N SER A 111 14.63 -7.92 -13.11
CA SER A 111 15.79 -8.58 -12.49
C SER A 111 15.49 -10.00 -11.99
N GLY A 112 14.21 -10.43 -11.99
CA GLY A 112 13.80 -11.68 -11.37
C GLY A 112 14.03 -11.69 -9.85
N ILE A 113 13.75 -10.58 -9.17
CA ILE A 113 13.95 -10.40 -7.73
C ILE A 113 12.61 -10.09 -7.05
N ILE A 114 12.40 -10.66 -5.87
CA ILE A 114 11.39 -10.25 -4.90
C ILE A 114 12.11 -9.46 -3.81
N ALA A 115 11.52 -8.36 -3.35
CA ALA A 115 11.99 -7.65 -2.17
C ALA A 115 10.89 -7.58 -1.13
N VAL A 116 11.16 -8.08 0.07
CA VAL A 116 10.36 -7.77 1.26
C VAL A 116 10.91 -6.49 1.86
N ASP A 117 10.10 -5.43 1.84
CA ASP A 117 10.42 -4.11 2.36
C ASP A 117 9.79 -3.98 3.75
N ALA A 118 10.62 -4.08 4.78
CA ALA A 118 10.26 -3.90 6.18
C ALA A 118 10.59 -2.46 6.61
N ASP A 119 9.66 -1.79 7.28
CA ASP A 119 9.76 -0.38 7.63
C ASP A 119 10.77 -0.15 8.75
N ASN A 120 10.95 -1.10 9.66
CA ASN A 120 11.99 -1.03 10.70
C ASN A 120 12.57 -2.41 11.06
N GLU A 121 13.57 -2.43 11.94
CA GLU A 121 14.22 -3.67 12.40
C GLU A 121 13.26 -4.63 13.11
N GLY A 122 12.28 -4.10 13.86
CA GLY A 122 11.23 -4.90 14.51
C GLY A 122 10.38 -5.63 13.48
N ASP A 123 9.95 -4.94 12.42
CA ASP A 123 9.18 -5.54 11.34
C ASP A 123 9.99 -6.59 10.57
N ALA A 124 11.30 -6.39 10.43
CA ALA A 124 12.20 -7.38 9.86
C ALA A 124 12.33 -8.64 10.74
N VAL A 125 12.27 -8.49 12.07
CA VAL A 125 12.19 -9.63 13.01
C VAL A 125 10.85 -10.35 12.87
N GLU A 126 9.74 -9.62 12.76
CA GLU A 126 8.43 -10.23 12.51
C GLU A 126 8.39 -11.01 11.19
N TRP A 127 8.94 -10.45 10.11
CA TRP A 127 9.15 -11.15 8.85
C TRP A 127 9.97 -12.43 9.04
N SER A 128 11.05 -12.38 9.83
CA SER A 128 11.86 -13.55 10.14
C SER A 128 11.11 -14.67 10.84
N ILE A 129 10.24 -14.32 11.80
CA ILE A 129 9.42 -15.29 12.52
C ILE A 129 8.38 -15.91 11.57
N PHE A 130 7.78 -15.09 10.69
CA PHE A 130 6.85 -15.55 9.67
C PHE A 130 7.50 -16.50 8.68
N GLN A 131 8.66 -16.11 8.12
CA GLN A 131 9.44 -16.92 7.19
C GLN A 131 9.84 -18.27 7.82
N ASP A 132 10.37 -18.26 9.05
CA ASP A 132 10.76 -19.46 9.78
C ASP A 132 9.60 -20.45 9.95
N ARG A 133 8.41 -19.94 10.31
CA ARG A 133 7.19 -20.75 10.42
C ARG A 133 6.80 -21.37 9.08
N ARG A 134 6.72 -20.57 8.01
CA ARG A 134 6.35 -21.04 6.67
C ARG A 134 7.35 -22.06 6.11
N CYS A 135 8.64 -21.84 6.34
CA CYS A 135 9.67 -22.81 5.99
C CYS A 135 9.46 -24.15 6.72
N ARG A 136 9.19 -24.13 8.04
CA ARG A 136 8.89 -25.35 8.80
C ARG A 136 7.63 -26.07 8.33
N GLU A 137 6.55 -25.33 8.06
CA GLU A 137 5.30 -25.89 7.50
C GLU A 137 5.54 -26.57 6.14
N ALA A 138 6.44 -26.01 5.33
CA ALA A 138 6.84 -26.56 4.04
C ALA A 138 7.92 -27.67 4.14
N GLY A 139 8.42 -28.00 5.34
CA GLY A 139 9.51 -28.96 5.51
C GLY A 139 10.87 -28.46 5.01
N ILE A 140 11.06 -27.15 4.88
CA ILE A 140 12.27 -26.48 4.41
C ILE A 140 13.04 -25.93 5.62
N THR A 141 14.37 -26.05 5.62
CA THR A 141 15.19 -25.35 6.61
C THR A 141 15.23 -23.86 6.28
N PRO A 142 14.82 -22.96 7.19
CA PRO A 142 14.85 -21.53 6.93
C PRO A 142 16.29 -21.07 6.77
N GLU A 143 16.58 -20.47 5.62
CA GLU A 143 17.83 -19.76 5.43
C GLU A 143 17.81 -18.46 6.25
N ALA A 144 18.97 -18.03 6.74
CA ALA A 144 19.09 -16.77 7.44
C ALA A 144 18.57 -15.63 6.55
N ASN A 145 17.80 -14.71 7.14
CA ASN A 145 17.20 -13.62 6.40
C ASN A 145 18.27 -12.77 5.70
N PRO A 146 18.17 -12.58 4.37
CA PRO A 146 19.15 -11.82 3.60
C PRO A 146 18.87 -10.33 3.76
N PHE A 147 19.29 -9.75 4.89
CA PHE A 147 19.21 -8.31 5.10
C PHE A 147 20.20 -7.60 4.17
N THR A 148 19.79 -7.30 2.95
CA THR A 148 20.72 -6.79 1.93
C THR A 148 20.93 -5.29 2.04
N THR A 149 19.90 -4.54 2.43
CA THR A 149 19.92 -3.07 2.41
C THR A 149 19.18 -2.49 3.61
N LEU A 150 19.76 -1.46 4.23
CA LEU A 150 19.16 -0.64 5.27
C LEU A 150 18.74 0.72 4.70
N SER A 151 17.48 1.09 4.92
CA SER A 151 16.89 2.35 4.49
C SER A 151 17.17 3.48 5.49
N PRO A 152 17.49 4.71 5.03
CA PRO A 152 17.58 5.88 5.91
C PRO A 152 16.21 6.31 6.46
N GLY A 153 15.12 5.75 5.93
CA GLY A 153 13.75 6.14 6.24
C GLY A 153 13.33 7.45 5.58
N LYS A 154 12.21 7.98 6.08
CA LYS A 154 11.60 9.23 5.65
C LYS A 154 11.13 9.98 6.90
N TYR A 155 11.54 11.22 7.06
CA TYR A 155 10.89 12.09 8.02
C TYR A 155 9.59 12.64 7.41
N ASP A 156 8.47 12.36 8.06
CA ASP A 156 7.16 12.90 7.73
C ASP A 156 6.96 14.21 8.50
N GLU A 157 7.23 15.32 7.82
CA GLU A 157 7.14 16.67 8.40
C GLU A 157 5.71 16.98 8.88
N ASP A 158 4.69 16.53 8.16
CA ASP A 158 3.27 16.76 8.49
C ASP A 158 2.86 16.02 9.78
N LYS A 159 3.41 14.81 9.98
CA LYS A 159 3.12 13.98 11.17
C LYS A 159 4.15 14.14 12.30
N GLY A 160 5.19 14.93 12.10
CA GLY A 160 6.28 15.11 13.07
C GLY A 160 7.04 13.82 13.41
N GLY A 161 7.07 12.84 12.50
CA GLY A 161 7.49 11.48 12.82
C GLY A 161 8.37 10.82 11.77
N TRP A 162 9.23 9.90 12.21
CA TRP A 162 9.99 9.04 11.30
C TRP A 162 9.10 7.93 10.77
N ARG A 163 9.12 7.74 9.46
CA ARG A 163 8.57 6.58 8.77
C ARG A 163 9.72 5.75 8.20
N HIS A 164 9.61 4.44 8.36
CA HIS A 164 10.48 3.46 7.71
C HIS A 164 11.98 3.63 8.06
N ARG A 165 12.26 4.22 9.24
CA ARG A 165 13.62 4.50 9.67
C ARG A 165 14.26 3.20 10.14
N HIS A 166 15.46 2.92 9.64
CA HIS A 166 16.11 1.62 9.82
C HIS A 166 15.33 0.48 9.17
N GLY A 167 14.56 0.78 8.12
CA GLY A 167 13.89 -0.23 7.32
C GLY A 167 14.89 -1.17 6.63
N VAL A 168 14.43 -2.37 6.32
CA VAL A 168 15.26 -3.46 5.83
C VAL A 168 14.66 -4.04 4.56
N HIS A 169 15.47 -4.20 3.51
CA HIS A 169 15.07 -5.00 2.35
C HIS A 169 15.61 -6.43 2.46
N CYS A 170 14.71 -7.42 2.48
CA CYS A 170 15.05 -8.85 2.37
C CYS A 170 14.79 -9.32 0.95
N TRP A 171 15.81 -9.81 0.25
CA TRP A 171 15.67 -10.14 -1.17
C TRP A 171 15.62 -11.64 -1.42
N TYR A 172 14.88 -12.04 -2.46
CA TYR A 172 14.83 -13.42 -2.95
C TYR A 172 14.93 -13.43 -4.48
N LEU A 173 15.61 -14.42 -5.04
CA LEU A 173 15.64 -14.65 -6.48
C LEU A 173 14.45 -15.48 -6.93
N LEU A 174 13.80 -15.07 -8.01
CA LEU A 174 12.86 -15.93 -8.71
C LEU A 174 13.61 -17.06 -9.40
N ASP A 175 13.06 -18.27 -9.28
CA ASP A 175 13.64 -19.43 -9.95
C ASP A 175 13.46 -19.34 -11.47
N VAL A 176 14.32 -20.04 -12.21
CA VAL A 176 14.29 -20.07 -13.68
C VAL A 176 12.93 -20.57 -14.14
N GLY A 177 12.23 -19.75 -14.92
CA GLY A 177 10.91 -20.08 -15.46
C GLY A 177 9.72 -19.51 -14.68
N THR A 178 9.95 -18.90 -13.52
CA THR A 178 8.89 -18.12 -12.84
C THR A 178 8.71 -16.78 -13.55
N ASP A 179 7.54 -16.54 -14.14
CA ASP A 179 7.23 -15.27 -14.78
C ASP A 179 6.83 -14.22 -13.73
N PRO A 180 7.64 -13.15 -13.53
CA PRO A 180 7.33 -12.08 -12.58
C PRO A 180 6.01 -11.36 -12.87
N SER A 181 5.51 -11.40 -14.11
CA SER A 181 4.24 -10.76 -14.50
C SER A 181 3.00 -11.43 -13.90
N THR A 182 3.14 -12.69 -13.47
CA THR A 182 2.07 -13.47 -12.83
C THR A 182 1.97 -13.21 -11.32
N LEU A 183 2.97 -12.53 -10.74
CA LEU A 183 3.09 -12.30 -9.31
C LEU A 183 2.53 -10.93 -8.93
N LYS A 184 1.86 -10.86 -7.78
CA LYS A 184 1.32 -9.61 -7.24
C LYS A 184 2.17 -9.10 -6.09
N THR A 185 2.40 -7.78 -6.07
CA THR A 185 2.93 -7.10 -4.88
C THR A 185 1.89 -7.19 -3.77
N ILE A 186 2.33 -7.59 -2.58
CA ILE A 186 1.52 -7.68 -1.37
C ILE A 186 1.91 -6.53 -0.45
N ASN A 187 0.98 -5.62 -0.21
CA ASN A 187 1.07 -4.57 0.80
C ASN A 187 -0.17 -4.60 1.72
N GLU A 188 -0.13 -3.85 2.81
CA GLU A 188 -1.24 -3.66 3.76
C GLU A 188 -2.60 -3.50 3.05
N LYS A 189 -2.67 -2.63 2.03
CA LYS A 189 -3.92 -2.32 1.30
C LYS A 189 -4.41 -3.44 0.38
N SER A 190 -3.56 -4.38 0.03
CA SER A 190 -3.88 -5.50 -0.86
C SER A 190 -4.40 -6.74 -0.12
N VAL A 191 -4.34 -6.73 1.21
CA VAL A 191 -4.84 -7.80 2.07
C VAL A 191 -6.29 -7.52 2.42
N THR A 192 -7.23 -8.19 1.75
CA THR A 192 -8.67 -8.13 2.08
C THR A 192 -9.27 -9.54 2.14
N GLY A 193 -10.24 -9.79 3.02
CA GLY A 193 -10.99 -11.05 3.10
C GLY A 193 -10.34 -12.14 3.97
N GLU A 194 -10.50 -13.43 3.63
CA GLU A 194 -9.93 -14.60 4.34
C GLU A 194 -8.40 -14.49 4.56
N ILE A 195 -7.72 -13.68 3.75
CA ILE A 195 -6.28 -13.37 3.87
C ILE A 195 -5.99 -12.53 5.14
N ALA A 196 -6.92 -11.70 5.59
CA ALA A 196 -6.81 -10.91 6.82
C ALA A 196 -7.16 -11.72 8.10
N ASP A 197 -7.94 -12.79 7.96
CA ASP A 197 -8.33 -13.69 9.07
C ASP A 197 -7.22 -14.68 9.45
N GLU A 198 -6.30 -14.99 8.54
CA GLU A 198 -5.01 -15.50 8.94
C GLU A 198 -4.28 -14.36 9.68
N ALA A 199 -4.15 -14.46 11.01
CA ALA A 199 -3.37 -13.56 11.89
C ALA A 199 -1.85 -13.50 11.57
N LEU A 200 -1.50 -13.61 10.28
CA LEU A 200 -0.25 -14.03 9.66
C LEU A 200 0.13 -13.16 8.45
N TYR A 201 -0.75 -12.28 7.94
CA TYR A 201 -0.42 -11.33 6.87
C TYR A 201 0.20 -10.05 7.44
N PRO A 202 0.93 -9.25 6.63
CA PRO A 202 1.71 -8.12 7.12
C PRO A 202 0.81 -7.20 7.94
N ARG A 203 1.13 -7.15 9.23
CA ARG A 203 0.75 -6.03 10.09
C ARG A 203 1.43 -4.78 9.53
N ASP A 204 0.95 -3.61 9.91
CA ASP A 204 1.66 -2.35 9.69
C ASP A 204 3.16 -2.58 9.94
N GLY A 205 3.99 -2.47 8.90
CA GLY A 205 5.44 -2.63 9.06
C GLY A 205 6.19 -3.37 7.95
N TRP A 206 5.57 -4.22 7.13
CA TRP A 206 6.31 -4.79 5.98
C TRP A 206 5.43 -5.14 4.76
N GLY A 207 6.03 -5.23 3.58
CA GLY A 207 5.34 -5.61 2.35
C GLY A 207 6.23 -6.36 1.36
N ILE A 208 5.64 -7.19 0.51
CA ILE A 208 6.34 -8.00 -0.51
C ILE A 208 6.19 -7.35 -1.87
N LYS A 209 7.30 -6.94 -2.46
CA LYS A 209 7.37 -6.21 -3.73
C LYS A 209 7.92 -7.12 -4.83
N VAL A 210 7.25 -7.12 -5.98
CA VAL A 210 7.64 -7.87 -7.18
C VAL A 210 7.00 -7.25 -8.43
N GLY A 211 7.52 -7.56 -9.61
CA GLY A 211 6.96 -7.09 -10.88
C GLY A 211 7.44 -5.69 -11.26
N ASN A 212 6.54 -4.84 -11.75
CA ASN A 212 6.88 -3.51 -12.27
C ASN A 212 7.04 -2.45 -11.15
N VAL A 213 7.90 -2.76 -10.19
CA VAL A 213 8.28 -1.88 -9.09
C VAL A 213 9.79 -1.97 -8.91
N GLY A 214 10.37 -0.97 -8.27
CA GLY A 214 11.77 -1.01 -7.92
C GLY A 214 12.05 -0.50 -6.52
N VAL A 215 13.25 -0.83 -6.06
CA VAL A 215 13.76 -0.48 -4.73
C VAL A 215 15.11 0.18 -4.88
N PHE A 216 15.40 1.13 -3.99
CA PHE A 216 16.72 1.74 -3.90
C PHE A 216 17.72 0.80 -3.26
N ILE A 217 18.97 0.94 -3.66
CA ILE A 217 20.10 0.16 -3.15
C ILE A 217 21.22 1.09 -2.69
N SER A 218 22.14 0.56 -1.88
CA SER A 218 23.41 1.26 -1.63
C SER A 218 24.16 1.47 -2.96
N PRO A 219 24.75 2.65 -3.21
CA PRO A 219 25.02 3.76 -2.29
C PRO A 219 24.03 4.94 -2.34
N THR A 220 22.77 4.72 -2.73
CA THR A 220 21.81 5.83 -2.90
C THR A 220 21.72 6.72 -1.66
N VAL A 221 21.80 8.04 -1.85
CA VAL A 221 21.64 9.03 -0.78
C VAL A 221 20.37 9.85 -0.97
N ARG A 222 19.58 9.93 0.09
CA ARG A 222 18.38 10.77 0.20
C ARG A 222 18.61 11.92 1.18
N LYS A 223 17.67 12.87 1.23
CA LYS A 223 17.71 13.96 2.22
C LYS A 223 17.79 13.44 3.67
N GLU A 224 17.22 12.26 3.91
CA GLU A 224 17.21 11.62 5.23
C GLU A 224 18.48 10.82 5.57
N GLY A 225 19.34 10.54 4.58
CA GLY A 225 20.56 9.76 4.76
C GLY A 225 20.84 8.79 3.61
N ALA A 226 21.90 8.00 3.76
CA ALA A 226 22.32 7.00 2.78
C ALA A 226 21.64 5.63 3.02
N TYR A 227 21.31 4.94 1.94
CA TYR A 227 21.05 3.50 1.96
C TYR A 227 22.38 2.78 2.23
N ARG A 228 22.37 1.91 3.26
CA ARG A 228 23.57 1.18 3.69
C ARG A 228 23.45 -0.30 3.34
N PRO A 229 24.56 -1.00 3.09
CA PRO A 229 24.55 -2.44 3.04
C PRO A 229 24.03 -3.01 4.37
N GLY A 230 23.20 -4.05 4.30
CA GLY A 230 22.71 -4.76 5.48
C GLY A 230 23.67 -5.85 5.97
N ARG A 231 23.13 -6.88 6.64
CA ARG A 231 23.94 -8.00 7.17
C ARG A 231 24.26 -9.03 6.08
N GLN A 232 25.45 -9.64 6.19
CA GLN A 232 25.95 -10.64 5.25
C GLN A 232 25.02 -11.84 5.10
N GLY A 233 24.74 -12.20 3.85
CA GLY A 233 24.02 -13.41 3.45
C GLY A 233 23.91 -13.50 1.93
N ALA A 234 23.86 -14.70 1.38
CA ALA A 234 23.50 -14.90 -0.02
C ALA A 234 22.04 -14.49 -0.24
N ILE A 235 21.68 -14.01 -1.43
CA ILE A 235 20.27 -13.86 -1.79
C ILE A 235 19.74 -15.26 -2.17
N PRO A 236 18.84 -15.86 -1.36
CA PRO A 236 18.33 -17.20 -1.61
C PRO A 236 17.34 -17.21 -2.78
N VAL A 237 17.07 -18.41 -3.30
CA VAL A 237 15.93 -18.60 -4.20
C VAL A 237 14.64 -18.47 -3.39
N ALA A 238 13.63 -17.85 -3.98
CA ALA A 238 12.32 -17.69 -3.38
C ALA A 238 11.69 -19.07 -3.15
N PRO A 239 11.32 -19.41 -1.90
CA PRO A 239 10.66 -20.69 -1.64
C PRO A 239 9.26 -20.70 -2.26
N GLN A 240 8.77 -21.89 -2.65
CA GLN A 240 7.49 -22.01 -3.34
C GLN A 240 6.33 -21.37 -2.56
N TRP A 241 6.31 -21.50 -1.23
CA TRP A 241 5.25 -20.89 -0.41
C TRP A 241 5.18 -19.36 -0.56
N LEU A 242 6.31 -18.70 -0.84
CA LEU A 242 6.37 -17.25 -1.06
C LEU A 242 5.78 -16.90 -2.44
N ILE A 243 6.06 -17.73 -3.45
CA ILE A 243 5.46 -17.61 -4.78
C ILE A 243 3.95 -17.84 -4.71
N ASP A 244 3.51 -18.87 -4.00
CA ASP A 244 2.10 -19.20 -3.80
C ASP A 244 1.36 -18.05 -3.12
N LEU A 245 2.01 -17.38 -2.16
CA LEU A 245 1.45 -16.20 -1.50
C LEU A 245 1.09 -15.08 -2.49
N MET A 246 1.95 -14.84 -3.48
CA MET A 246 1.79 -13.76 -4.47
C MET A 246 0.94 -14.15 -5.69
N THR A 247 0.72 -15.45 -5.91
CA THR A 247 -0.13 -15.96 -6.99
C THR A 247 -1.54 -16.29 -6.54
N LYS A 248 -1.76 -16.50 -5.22
CA LYS A 248 -3.08 -16.72 -4.65
C LYS A 248 -4.06 -15.65 -5.16
N PRO A 249 -5.24 -16.05 -5.69
CA PRO A 249 -6.29 -15.11 -5.97
C PRO A 249 -6.59 -14.39 -4.66
N THR A 250 -6.32 -13.09 -4.58
CA THR A 250 -6.91 -12.27 -3.54
C THR A 250 -8.40 -12.51 -3.65
N PRO A 251 -9.09 -13.04 -2.62
CA PRO A 251 -10.53 -13.03 -2.61
C PRO A 251 -10.88 -11.58 -2.94
N LYS A 252 -11.56 -11.36 -4.07
CA LYS A 252 -12.12 -10.03 -4.32
C LYS A 252 -12.85 -9.73 -3.02
N PRO A 253 -12.56 -8.61 -2.31
CA PRO A 253 -13.33 -8.27 -1.14
C PRO A 253 -14.76 -8.45 -1.57
N LYS A 254 -15.46 -9.39 -0.92
CA LYS A 254 -16.87 -9.64 -1.21
C LYS A 254 -17.45 -8.24 -1.21
N PRO A 255 -17.92 -7.74 -2.37
CA PRO A 255 -18.16 -6.31 -2.54
C PRO A 255 -18.89 -5.90 -1.28
N ALA A 256 -18.28 -5.01 -0.49
CA ALA A 256 -18.90 -4.54 0.74
C ALA A 256 -20.32 -4.21 0.31
N PRO A 257 -21.34 -4.88 0.89
CA PRO A 257 -22.63 -5.10 0.26
C PRO A 257 -22.92 -3.89 -0.58
N THR A 258 -22.92 -4.06 -1.91
CA THR A 258 -23.28 -2.91 -2.76
C THR A 258 -24.62 -2.43 -2.23
N CYS A 259 -24.93 -1.17 -2.46
CA CYS A 259 -26.23 -0.64 -2.04
C CYS A 259 -27.34 -1.70 -2.29
N ASP A 260 -27.33 -2.38 -3.43
CA ASP A 260 -28.15 -3.55 -3.80
C ASP A 260 -28.42 -4.67 -2.78
N ASP A 261 -27.55 -4.92 -1.79
CA ASP A 261 -27.73 -6.03 -0.82
C ASP A 261 -28.68 -5.68 0.35
N LEU A 262 -29.24 -4.47 0.35
CA LEU A 262 -30.43 -4.13 1.11
C LEU A 262 -31.57 -3.96 0.11
N GLU A 263 -32.68 -4.67 0.27
CA GLU A 263 -33.94 -4.50 -0.51
C GLU A 263 -34.46 -3.04 -0.56
N PHE A 264 -33.79 -2.10 0.14
CA PHE A 264 -34.00 -0.67 0.10
C PHE A 264 -33.34 0.04 -1.10
N ASN A 265 -32.31 -0.52 -1.74
CA ASN A 265 -31.42 0.26 -2.63
C ASN A 265 -31.71 0.23 -4.13
N GLU A 266 -32.35 -0.80 -4.69
CA GLU A 266 -32.88 -0.68 -6.07
C GLU A 266 -33.78 0.55 -6.17
N SER A 267 -34.55 0.85 -5.12
CA SER A 267 -35.40 2.05 -5.07
C SER A 267 -34.65 3.38 -4.96
N VAL A 268 -33.48 3.40 -4.32
CA VAL A 268 -32.65 4.61 -4.15
C VAL A 268 -31.83 4.89 -5.41
N ASP A 269 -31.20 3.86 -5.98
CA ASP A 269 -30.43 4.02 -7.22
C ASP A 269 -31.36 4.31 -8.40
N ASP A 270 -32.55 3.71 -8.48
CA ASP A 270 -33.56 4.07 -9.48
C ASP A 270 -34.06 5.50 -9.31
N ALA A 271 -34.31 5.94 -8.07
CA ALA A 271 -34.71 7.34 -7.81
C ALA A 271 -33.58 8.31 -8.18
N MET A 272 -32.33 7.97 -7.84
CA MET A 272 -31.15 8.79 -8.11
C MET A 272 -30.69 8.72 -9.56
N ALA A 273 -31.13 7.72 -10.35
CA ALA A 273 -30.88 7.68 -11.79
C ALA A 273 -31.50 8.89 -12.50
N SER A 274 -32.64 9.39 -12.00
CA SER A 274 -33.35 10.54 -12.57
C SER A 274 -32.74 11.90 -12.23
N VAL A 275 -31.96 11.99 -11.15
CA VAL A 275 -31.31 13.24 -10.71
C VAL A 275 -30.00 13.39 -11.48
N SER A 276 -29.73 14.50 -12.15
CA SER A 276 -28.45 14.69 -12.84
C SER A 276 -27.35 15.22 -11.91
N TRP A 277 -26.09 14.99 -12.25
CA TRP A 277 -24.97 15.63 -11.53
C TRP A 277 -25.00 17.15 -11.65
N GLY A 278 -25.52 17.69 -12.76
CA GLY A 278 -25.72 19.12 -12.93
C GLY A 278 -26.72 19.71 -11.95
N GLU A 279 -27.80 18.99 -11.65
CA GLU A 279 -28.77 19.39 -10.61
C GLU A 279 -28.14 19.35 -9.22
N ILE A 280 -27.41 18.27 -8.88
CA ILE A 280 -26.73 18.13 -7.58
C ILE A 280 -25.74 19.27 -7.34
N LEU A 281 -24.98 19.64 -8.38
CA LEU A 281 -23.89 20.61 -8.31
C LEU A 281 -24.29 22.03 -8.73
N GLU A 282 -25.60 22.30 -8.86
CA GLU A 282 -26.10 23.62 -9.22
C GLU A 282 -25.59 24.69 -8.24
N GLY A 283 -25.00 25.77 -8.77
CA GLY A 283 -24.39 26.84 -7.97
C GLY A 283 -23.06 26.49 -7.31
N VAL A 284 -22.63 25.21 -7.35
CA VAL A 284 -21.35 24.74 -6.81
C VAL A 284 -20.26 24.77 -7.85
N ALA A 285 -20.53 24.19 -9.02
CA ALA A 285 -19.56 24.03 -10.10
C ALA A 285 -20.23 24.04 -11.48
N LEU A 286 -19.44 24.34 -12.50
CA LEU A 286 -19.85 24.34 -13.90
C LEU A 286 -19.34 23.09 -14.60
N ASP A 287 -20.12 22.56 -15.54
CA ASP A 287 -19.66 21.55 -16.48
C ASP A 287 -18.48 22.11 -17.30
N ASP A 288 -17.36 21.41 -17.28
CA ASP A 288 -16.09 21.77 -17.90
C ASP A 288 -15.63 20.68 -18.89
N GLY A 289 -16.58 19.94 -19.45
CA GLY A 289 -16.37 18.92 -20.47
C GLY A 289 -16.21 17.51 -19.90
N VAL A 290 -15.52 16.63 -20.65
CA VAL A 290 -15.42 15.20 -20.33
C VAL A 290 -13.98 14.77 -20.07
N ASN A 291 -13.81 13.86 -19.13
CA ASN A 291 -12.53 13.20 -18.88
C ASN A 291 -12.27 12.08 -19.91
N SER A 292 -11.06 11.55 -19.93
CA SER A 292 -10.66 10.39 -20.75
C SER A 292 -11.55 9.15 -20.58
N CYS A 293 -12.20 8.98 -19.42
CA CYS A 293 -13.15 7.90 -19.18
C CYS A 293 -14.59 8.22 -19.66
N GLY A 294 -14.79 9.34 -20.36
CA GLY A 294 -16.10 9.80 -20.86
C GLY A 294 -16.97 10.54 -19.83
N CYS A 295 -16.58 10.53 -18.55
CA CYS A 295 -17.34 11.14 -17.46
C CYS A 295 -17.20 12.66 -17.38
N THR A 296 -18.27 13.34 -16.94
CA THR A 296 -18.33 14.80 -16.86
C THR A 296 -17.40 15.35 -15.78
N ILE A 297 -16.63 16.37 -16.16
CA ILE A 297 -15.78 17.15 -15.27
C ILE A 297 -16.57 18.36 -14.79
N PHE A 298 -16.57 18.61 -13.48
CA PHE A 298 -17.13 19.83 -12.92
C PHE A 298 -16.01 20.69 -12.33
N THR A 299 -15.98 21.96 -12.73
CA THR A 299 -14.99 22.95 -12.28
C THR A 299 -15.68 24.04 -11.47
N ARG A 300 -15.18 24.27 -10.25
CA ARG A 300 -15.66 25.37 -9.41
C ARG A 300 -15.27 26.72 -10.03
N PRO A 301 -16.13 27.74 -10.02
CA PRO A 301 -15.74 29.10 -10.37
C PRO A 301 -14.49 29.54 -9.59
N GLY A 302 -13.47 30.02 -10.31
CA GLY A 302 -12.17 30.43 -9.73
C GLY A 302 -11.35 29.28 -9.10
N GLY A 303 -11.72 28.02 -9.33
CA GLY A 303 -10.97 26.84 -8.91
C GLY A 303 -9.99 26.32 -9.96
N SER A 304 -9.27 25.26 -9.63
CA SER A 304 -8.47 24.50 -10.60
C SER A 304 -9.39 23.79 -11.60
N ARG A 305 -8.89 23.63 -12.85
CA ARG A 305 -9.52 22.74 -13.84
C ARG A 305 -9.67 21.35 -13.20
N ARG A 306 -10.86 20.75 -13.34
CA ARG A 306 -11.22 19.43 -12.78
C ARG A 306 -11.30 19.41 -11.25
N SER A 307 -12.11 20.31 -10.71
CA SER A 307 -12.40 20.33 -9.26
C SER A 307 -13.10 19.05 -8.79
N MET A 308 -13.98 18.49 -9.64
CA MET A 308 -14.70 17.24 -9.40
C MET A 308 -14.85 16.43 -10.70
N LEU A 309 -15.02 15.11 -10.57
CA LEU A 309 -15.28 14.19 -11.68
C LEU A 309 -16.50 13.33 -11.33
N ALA A 310 -17.54 13.40 -12.15
CA ALA A 310 -18.80 12.71 -11.93
C ALA A 310 -18.90 11.44 -12.77
N HIS A 311 -18.73 10.29 -12.13
CA HIS A 311 -18.91 8.98 -12.73
C HIS A 311 -20.39 8.60 -12.71
N ASP A 312 -20.89 8.13 -13.85
CA ASP A 312 -22.28 7.72 -14.04
C ASP A 312 -22.28 6.38 -14.77
N GLY A 313 -22.07 5.28 -14.03
CA GLY A 313 -21.99 3.94 -14.63
C GLY A 313 -20.69 3.66 -15.38
N CYS A 314 -19.55 4.25 -14.97
CA CYS A 314 -18.30 4.19 -15.73
C CYS A 314 -17.42 2.99 -15.37
N ASP A 315 -16.89 2.29 -16.38
CA ASP A 315 -15.98 1.15 -16.21
C ASP A 315 -14.71 1.47 -15.42
N ALA A 316 -14.22 2.71 -15.49
CA ALA A 316 -13.03 3.15 -14.75
C ALA A 316 -13.22 3.09 -13.22
N VAL A 317 -14.47 3.02 -12.76
CA VAL A 317 -14.87 2.84 -11.36
C VAL A 317 -15.77 1.61 -11.19
N ASN A 318 -15.60 0.60 -12.04
CA ASN A 318 -16.36 -0.65 -12.02
C ASN A 318 -17.88 -0.45 -12.12
N GLY A 319 -18.34 0.48 -12.94
CA GLY A 319 -19.77 0.77 -13.13
C GLY A 319 -20.40 1.61 -12.02
N ALA A 320 -19.62 2.15 -11.08
CA ALA A 320 -20.17 2.95 -9.99
C ALA A 320 -20.69 4.33 -10.45
N HIS A 321 -21.75 4.80 -9.79
CA HIS A 321 -22.29 6.16 -9.89
C HIS A 321 -21.76 7.00 -8.71
N CYS A 322 -20.66 7.72 -8.91
CA CYS A 322 -20.00 8.45 -7.84
C CYS A 322 -19.33 9.76 -8.28
N LEU A 323 -19.20 10.70 -7.36
CA LEU A 323 -18.49 11.95 -7.54
C LEU A 323 -17.14 11.89 -6.84
N THR A 324 -16.05 12.03 -7.60
CA THR A 324 -14.70 12.20 -7.04
C THR A 324 -14.38 13.69 -6.89
N VAL A 325 -14.10 14.13 -5.67
CA VAL A 325 -13.74 15.52 -5.35
C VAL A 325 -12.23 15.67 -5.24
N ASN A 326 -11.62 16.38 -6.19
CA ASN A 326 -10.17 16.62 -6.24
C ASN A 326 -9.77 17.95 -5.58
N SER A 327 -10.73 18.83 -5.28
CA SER A 327 -10.49 20.17 -4.73
C SER A 327 -10.58 20.21 -3.20
N ASP A 328 -9.48 20.55 -2.53
CA ASP A 328 -9.49 20.84 -1.08
C ASP A 328 -10.43 21.99 -0.72
N THR A 329 -10.58 22.96 -1.62
CA THR A 329 -11.45 24.09 -1.32
C THR A 329 -12.93 23.71 -1.36
N ILE A 330 -13.33 22.76 -2.20
CA ILE A 330 -14.69 22.19 -2.15
C ILE A 330 -14.88 21.44 -0.83
N MET A 331 -13.92 20.59 -0.44
CA MET A 331 -13.98 19.89 0.85
C MET A 331 -14.12 20.85 2.04
N SER A 332 -13.45 22.00 2.00
CA SER A 332 -13.55 23.03 3.04
C SER A 332 -14.87 23.82 3.00
N MET A 333 -15.48 24.01 1.83
CA MET A 333 -16.75 24.73 1.69
C MET A 333 -17.95 23.86 2.13
N TYR A 334 -17.81 22.55 2.00
CA TYR A 334 -18.86 21.58 2.30
C TYR A 334 -18.34 20.56 3.34
N PRO A 335 -18.27 20.95 4.64
CA PRO A 335 -17.67 20.12 5.69
C PRO A 335 -18.38 18.77 5.86
N ALA A 336 -19.66 18.66 5.50
CA ALA A 336 -20.39 17.39 5.46
C ALA A 336 -19.70 16.32 4.60
N LEU A 337 -18.96 16.71 3.55
CA LEU A 337 -18.15 15.77 2.77
C LEU A 337 -17.03 15.16 3.62
N GLN A 338 -16.39 15.94 4.49
CA GLN A 338 -15.34 15.45 5.38
C GLN A 338 -15.94 14.53 6.46
N ASP A 339 -17.06 14.91 7.07
CA ASP A 339 -17.75 14.10 8.07
C ASP A 339 -18.12 12.71 7.51
N ILE A 340 -18.59 12.69 6.25
CA ILE A 340 -18.92 11.48 5.52
C ILE A 340 -17.68 10.60 5.24
N LEU A 341 -16.50 11.19 5.03
CA LEU A 341 -15.25 10.44 4.85
C LEU A 341 -14.74 9.87 6.17
N ASP A 342 -14.79 10.67 7.24
CA ASP A 342 -14.29 10.28 8.57
C ASP A 342 -15.09 9.09 9.14
N LYS A 343 -16.36 8.97 8.76
CA LYS A 343 -17.23 7.84 9.14
C LYS A 343 -17.04 6.59 8.28
N ARG A 344 -16.19 6.61 7.25
CA ARG A 344 -16.01 5.47 6.33
C ARG A 344 -14.64 4.80 6.44
N PRO A 345 -14.57 3.47 6.34
CA PRO A 345 -13.30 2.73 6.28
C PRO A 345 -12.59 2.82 4.92
N ARG A 346 -13.11 3.59 3.94
CA ARG A 346 -12.59 3.61 2.56
C ARG A 346 -11.56 4.72 2.38
N SER A 347 -10.48 4.45 1.63
CA SER A 347 -9.54 5.49 1.20
C SER A 347 -10.01 6.15 -0.10
N GLY A 348 -10.34 7.44 -0.07
CA GLY A 348 -10.55 8.27 -1.26
C GLY A 348 -11.67 9.29 -1.12
N ARG A 349 -11.62 10.36 -1.91
CA ARG A 349 -12.62 11.45 -1.92
C ARG A 349 -13.73 11.17 -2.93
N SER A 350 -14.33 9.99 -2.85
CA SER A 350 -15.42 9.57 -3.73
C SER A 350 -16.71 9.38 -2.96
N PHE A 351 -17.78 10.01 -3.44
CA PHE A 351 -19.09 10.07 -2.80
C PHE A 351 -20.15 9.47 -3.74
N SER A 352 -21.10 8.70 -3.22
CA SER A 352 -22.27 8.30 -4.00
C SER A 352 -23.10 9.53 -4.37
N LYS A 353 -24.00 9.36 -5.34
CA LYS A 353 -24.92 10.41 -5.76
C LYS A 353 -25.80 10.92 -4.63
N TRP A 354 -26.27 10.00 -3.79
CA TRP A 354 -27.04 10.28 -2.58
C TRP A 354 -26.24 11.10 -1.56
N GLU A 355 -24.99 10.73 -1.31
CA GLU A 355 -24.11 11.42 -0.35
C GLU A 355 -23.69 12.81 -0.84
N ALA A 356 -23.42 12.94 -2.15
CA ALA A 356 -23.14 14.23 -2.76
C ALA A 356 -24.37 15.15 -2.69
N LEU A 357 -25.55 14.63 -3.02
CA LEU A 357 -26.81 15.38 -2.92
C LEU A 357 -27.06 15.87 -1.49
N ALA A 358 -26.89 14.99 -0.48
CA ALA A 358 -27.02 15.38 0.92
C ALA A 358 -26.01 16.47 1.30
N ALA A 359 -24.74 16.29 0.94
CA ALA A 359 -23.68 17.22 1.31
C ALA A 359 -23.84 18.61 0.65
N PHE A 360 -24.22 18.66 -0.63
CA PHE A 360 -24.30 19.92 -1.37
C PHE A 360 -25.63 20.66 -1.18
N GLN A 361 -26.75 19.95 -1.01
CA GLN A 361 -28.08 20.56 -0.96
C GLN A 361 -28.77 20.49 0.40
N PHE A 362 -28.39 19.54 1.27
CA PHE A 362 -29.06 19.27 2.56
C PHE A 362 -28.13 19.37 3.76
N GLY A 363 -26.94 19.97 3.60
CA GLY A 363 -25.98 20.16 4.70
C GLY A 363 -25.49 18.84 5.33
N GLY A 364 -25.54 17.74 4.59
CA GLY A 364 -25.20 16.40 5.06
C GLY A 364 -26.36 15.60 5.64
N ASP A 365 -27.59 16.15 5.70
CA ASP A 365 -28.75 15.44 6.24
C ASP A 365 -29.32 14.44 5.21
N MET A 366 -28.85 13.19 5.31
CA MET A 366 -29.34 12.07 4.49
C MET A 366 -30.83 11.76 4.71
N GLY A 367 -31.37 12.09 5.89
CA GLY A 367 -32.79 11.90 6.21
C GLY A 367 -33.67 12.93 5.50
N ALA A 368 -33.19 14.17 5.35
CA ALA A 368 -33.87 15.19 4.56
C ALA A 368 -33.92 14.81 3.07
N VAL A 369 -32.84 14.24 2.52
CA VAL A 369 -32.86 13.67 1.17
C VAL A 369 -33.88 12.53 1.08
N ALA A 370 -33.87 11.60 2.04
CA ALA A 370 -34.85 10.49 2.08
C ALA A 370 -36.30 10.99 2.03
N GLN A 371 -36.61 12.02 2.83
CA GLN A 371 -37.92 12.63 2.86
C GLN A 371 -38.30 13.31 1.53
N GLN A 372 -37.37 14.03 0.91
CA GLN A 372 -37.62 14.72 -0.37
C GLN A 372 -37.97 13.74 -1.49
N TYR A 373 -37.31 12.58 -1.54
CA TYR A 373 -37.52 11.58 -2.58
C TYR A 373 -38.56 10.51 -2.20
N GLY A 374 -39.32 10.73 -1.12
CA GLY A 374 -40.46 9.89 -0.76
C GLY A 374 -40.09 8.56 -0.09
N PHE A 375 -38.84 8.39 0.37
CA PHE A 375 -38.43 7.22 1.14
C PHE A 375 -38.98 7.31 2.56
N SER A 376 -39.94 6.43 2.88
CA SER A 376 -40.59 6.40 4.18
C SER A 376 -39.74 5.62 5.20
N ARG A 377 -39.47 6.22 6.37
CA ARG A 377 -38.81 5.54 7.50
C ARG A 377 -39.55 4.25 7.88
N PRO A 378 -38.88 3.09 8.06
CA PRO A 378 -39.29 2.18 9.11
C PRO A 378 -39.05 2.90 10.44
N SER A 379 -40.07 3.01 11.28
CA SER A 379 -40.01 3.78 12.53
C SER A 379 -38.90 3.29 13.46
N THR A 380 -37.74 3.93 13.41
CA THR A 380 -36.75 3.92 14.48
C THR A 380 -36.30 5.36 14.72
N THR A 381 -36.13 5.69 15.99
CA THR A 381 -36.00 7.05 16.52
C THR A 381 -34.81 7.81 15.91
N ALA A 382 -34.94 9.13 15.85
CA ALA A 382 -34.09 10.06 15.11
C ALA A 382 -32.61 10.18 15.58
N ALA A 383 -32.10 9.21 16.34
CA ALA A 383 -30.73 9.18 16.86
C ALA A 383 -29.83 8.07 16.26
N ASP A 384 -30.37 7.11 15.51
CA ASP A 384 -29.62 5.89 15.13
C ASP A 384 -29.15 5.82 13.65
N TRP A 385 -28.75 6.94 13.06
CA TRP A 385 -27.99 6.92 11.79
C TRP A 385 -26.48 7.13 11.98
N ASP A 386 -26.02 7.28 13.22
CA ASP A 386 -24.62 7.07 13.56
C ASP A 386 -24.34 5.55 13.62
N GLY A 387 -24.25 4.92 12.45
CA GLY A 387 -23.54 3.66 12.29
C GLY A 387 -24.32 2.35 12.44
N VAL A 388 -25.48 2.18 11.78
CA VAL A 388 -26.14 0.85 11.73
C VAL A 388 -26.10 0.26 10.32
N PHE A 389 -25.19 -0.70 10.11
CA PHE A 389 -25.40 -1.81 9.20
C PHE A 389 -26.30 -2.82 9.92
N VAL A 390 -27.56 -2.94 9.52
CA VAL A 390 -28.45 -3.99 10.06
C VAL A 390 -28.26 -5.25 9.23
N ASP A 391 -27.77 -6.30 9.89
CA ASP A 391 -27.77 -7.66 9.36
C ASP A 391 -29.20 -8.22 9.44
N ALA A 392 -29.90 -8.28 8.31
CA ALA A 392 -31.26 -8.80 8.24
C ALA A 392 -31.25 -10.31 8.03
N ASN A 393 -31.00 -11.09 9.09
CA ASN A 393 -31.46 -12.47 9.23
C ASN A 393 -31.18 -13.06 10.62
N VAL A 394 -31.94 -12.65 11.63
CA VAL A 394 -32.14 -13.50 12.82
C VAL A 394 -33.59 -13.41 13.28
N PRO A 395 -34.37 -14.51 13.28
CA PRO A 395 -35.69 -14.49 13.88
C PRO A 395 -35.58 -14.31 15.40
N PHE A 396 -36.30 -13.30 15.89
CA PHE A 396 -36.35 -12.89 17.28
C PHE A 396 -37.08 -13.95 18.13
N THR A 397 -36.35 -14.69 18.96
CA THR A 397 -36.92 -15.33 20.16
C THR A 397 -36.38 -14.62 21.39
N SER A 398 -37.30 -13.94 22.07
CA SER A 398 -37.15 -13.19 23.32
C SER A 398 -36.31 -13.91 24.40
N PRO A 399 -35.57 -13.17 25.24
CA PRO A 399 -35.34 -13.63 26.61
C PRO A 399 -35.82 -12.64 27.67
N LEU A 400 -36.43 -13.27 28.67
CA LEU A 400 -36.76 -12.75 29.99
C LEU A 400 -35.54 -12.16 30.72
N THR A 401 -35.84 -11.09 31.46
CA THR A 401 -35.04 -10.41 32.48
C THR A 401 -34.47 -11.32 33.58
N ALA A 402 -33.20 -11.13 33.94
CA ALA A 402 -32.66 -11.29 35.30
C ALA A 402 -31.31 -10.54 35.46
N PRO A 403 -30.94 -10.09 36.68
CA PRO A 403 -30.18 -8.86 36.90
C PRO A 403 -28.65 -9.04 37.09
N LEU A 404 -27.97 -7.91 36.92
CA LEU A 404 -26.55 -7.60 37.15
C LEU A 404 -26.00 -8.18 38.48
N GLY A 405 -24.89 -8.90 38.38
CA GLY A 405 -24.03 -9.29 39.50
C GLY A 405 -22.55 -9.17 39.10
N ASP A 406 -21.76 -8.58 40.00
CA ASP A 406 -20.37 -8.16 39.83
C ASP A 406 -19.41 -9.25 39.30
N MET A 407 -18.62 -8.92 38.28
CA MET A 407 -17.53 -9.77 37.79
C MET A 407 -16.22 -9.51 38.56
N CYS A 408 -15.60 -10.61 38.98
CA CYS A 408 -14.26 -10.67 39.59
C CYS A 408 -13.15 -10.39 38.53
N PRO A 409 -12.02 -9.74 38.87
CA PRO A 409 -11.05 -9.21 37.89
C PRO A 409 -10.22 -10.24 37.11
N HIS A 410 -10.47 -11.54 37.28
CA HIS A 410 -9.66 -12.60 36.67
C HIS A 410 -10.40 -13.49 35.66
N GLY A 411 -11.63 -13.12 35.25
CA GLY A 411 -12.22 -13.62 34.00
C GLY A 411 -12.39 -15.15 33.85
N VAL A 412 -12.70 -15.91 34.91
CA VAL A 412 -13.00 -17.35 34.82
C VAL A 412 -14.23 -17.73 35.66
N LEU A 413 -15.04 -18.67 35.15
CA LEU A 413 -16.28 -19.15 35.75
C LEU A 413 -16.05 -19.88 37.10
N PRO A 414 -16.97 -19.76 38.10
CA PRO A 414 -16.76 -20.22 39.48
C PRO A 414 -16.59 -21.73 39.71
N SER A 415 -16.80 -22.59 38.70
CA SER A 415 -16.79 -24.05 38.84
C SER A 415 -15.44 -24.73 38.54
N GLN A 416 -14.39 -23.97 38.20
CA GLN A 416 -13.12 -24.55 37.71
C GLN A 416 -11.87 -24.23 38.56
N CYS A 417 -12.00 -23.80 39.82
CA CYS A 417 -10.85 -23.53 40.68
C CYS A 417 -10.63 -24.64 41.74
N PRO A 418 -9.48 -25.36 41.73
CA PRO A 418 -9.12 -26.29 42.82
C PRO A 418 -8.58 -25.54 44.05
N PRO A 419 -8.67 -26.12 45.27
CA PRO A 419 -8.44 -25.39 46.51
C PRO A 419 -6.95 -25.26 46.87
N CYS A 420 -6.39 -24.06 46.75
CA CYS A 420 -5.08 -23.72 47.32
C CYS A 420 -5.25 -23.15 48.74
N ALA A 421 -5.52 -24.01 49.70
CA ALA A 421 -5.22 -23.71 51.10
C ALA A 421 -3.71 -23.93 51.33
N THR A 422 -3.00 -22.92 51.82
CA THR A 422 -2.33 -22.91 53.14
C THR A 422 -1.40 -21.71 53.22
N ALA A 423 -1.70 -20.83 54.17
CA ALA A 423 -0.90 -19.69 54.57
C ALA A 423 0.46 -20.10 55.17
N ARG A 424 1.49 -19.28 54.97
CA ARG A 424 2.46 -18.96 56.03
C ARG A 424 2.94 -17.52 55.92
N ARG A 425 2.68 -16.79 57.01
CA ARG A 425 3.30 -15.51 57.39
C ARG A 425 4.83 -15.60 57.37
N ILE A 426 5.49 -14.48 57.11
CA ILE A 426 6.30 -13.74 58.11
C ILE A 426 6.43 -12.29 57.64
N SER A 427 6.22 -11.38 58.60
CA SER A 427 6.28 -9.93 58.49
C SER A 427 7.69 -9.39 58.73
N LEU A 428 7.85 -8.06 58.52
CA LEU A 428 8.82 -7.13 59.16
C LEU A 428 10.24 -7.17 58.55
N LEU A 429 10.97 -6.11 58.21
CA LEU A 429 11.01 -4.64 58.35
C LEU A 429 11.88 -4.15 57.15
N GLY A 430 11.99 -2.90 56.69
CA GLY A 430 11.75 -1.56 57.19
C GLY A 430 12.75 -0.62 56.47
N GLY A 431 12.43 0.67 56.39
CA GLY A 431 13.41 1.75 56.18
C GLY A 431 13.67 2.23 54.74
N ALA A 432 13.05 3.36 54.40
CA ALA A 432 13.55 4.33 53.40
C ALA A 432 14.60 5.26 54.06
N PRO A 433 15.14 6.29 53.37
CA PRO A 433 15.89 6.30 52.11
C PRO A 433 17.26 7.03 52.26
N ARG A 434 18.06 7.05 51.18
CA ARG A 434 18.87 8.20 50.77
C ARG A 434 18.83 8.34 49.26
#